data_AF-A0A6A4KXU9-F1
#
_entry.id   AF-A0A6A4KXU9-F1
#
_cell.length_a   1.000
_cell.length_b   1.000
_cell.length_c   1.000
_cell.angle_alpha   90.00
_cell.angle_beta   90.00
_cell.angle_gamma   90.00
#
_symmetry.space_group_name_H-M   'P 1'
#
loop_
_entity.id
_entity.type
_entity.pdbx_description
1 polymer ?
#
loop_
_entity_poly.entity_id
_entity_poly.type
_entity_poly.pdbx_seq_one_letter_code
_entity_poly.pdbx_strand_id
1 'polypeptide(L)'
;MSTARISPSASAISTTIKHLTGNLQFARTHTLSPLKGSGRSRRNTLRGRTLTVSASSAAAVSEPLEVCVKASITTPNKLGDCPFSQRVLLTLEEKHLPYDIKLVDFAKKPECGSKIFSTFIGFLKSKDPNDGTEEALLNELTAFNDYLKENGPFVNGKQISAADLSLGPKLYHLEISLGHYKNWSVPDSLPYVKSYTKTIFSMDSFVKTQALPEDVIEGWRPKVMG
;
A
#
# COMPACT_ATOMS: atom_id res chain seq x y z
N MET A 1 -35.53 -3.01 -37.49
CA MET A 1 -34.22 -3.24 -38.12
C MET A 1 -33.40 -1.96 -38.02
N SER A 2 -32.37 -1.93 -37.17
CA SER A 2 -31.11 -1.22 -37.41
C SER A 2 -30.13 -1.58 -36.29
N THR A 3 -29.19 -2.46 -36.61
CA THR A 3 -28.12 -2.91 -35.71
C THR A 3 -26.86 -2.10 -36.00
N ALA A 4 -26.40 -1.30 -35.04
CA ALA A 4 -25.09 -0.66 -35.10
C ALA A 4 -24.08 -1.53 -34.31
N ARG A 5 -23.14 -2.14 -35.03
CA ARG A 5 -21.97 -2.82 -34.48
C ARG A 5 -20.91 -1.77 -34.15
N ILE A 6 -20.37 -1.79 -32.94
CA ILE A 6 -19.19 -1.01 -32.55
C ILE A 6 -18.06 -1.99 -32.24
N SER A 7 -16.99 -1.89 -33.01
CA SER A 7 -15.76 -2.67 -32.88
C SER A 7 -14.86 -2.07 -31.79
N PRO A 8 -14.24 -2.86 -30.90
CA PRO A 8 -13.22 -2.34 -29.99
C PRO A 8 -11.86 -2.25 -30.69
N SER A 9 -11.32 -1.03 -30.79
CA SER A 9 -9.94 -0.76 -31.19
C SER A 9 -9.01 -1.11 -30.02
N ALA A 10 -8.18 -2.14 -30.19
CA ALA A 10 -7.16 -2.52 -29.23
C ALA A 10 -5.90 -1.66 -29.43
N SER A 11 -5.65 -0.72 -28.52
CA SER A 11 -4.36 -0.06 -28.39
C SER A 11 -3.51 -0.81 -27.36
N ALA A 12 -2.71 -1.75 -27.85
CA ALA A 12 -1.72 -2.48 -27.06
C ALA A 12 -0.54 -1.55 -26.75
N ILE A 13 -0.28 -1.27 -25.46
CA ILE A 13 0.99 -0.68 -25.03
C ILE A 13 1.96 -1.84 -24.80
N SER A 14 2.79 -2.08 -25.81
CA SER A 14 3.96 -2.95 -25.78
C SER A 14 5.08 -2.29 -24.99
N THR A 15 5.52 -2.90 -23.90
CA THR A 15 6.77 -2.51 -23.23
C THR A 15 7.80 -3.62 -23.41
N THR A 16 8.86 -3.28 -24.12
CA THR A 16 9.98 -4.14 -24.53
C THR A 16 10.77 -4.64 -23.33
N ILE A 17 10.85 -5.97 -23.15
CA ILE A 17 11.86 -6.61 -22.32
C ILE A 17 13.17 -6.65 -23.12
N LYS A 18 14.14 -5.81 -22.74
CA LYS A 18 15.51 -5.93 -23.24
C LYS A 18 16.26 -6.99 -22.43
N HIS A 19 16.77 -7.97 -23.16
CA HIS A 19 17.73 -8.97 -22.76
C HIS A 19 18.87 -8.42 -21.89
N LEU A 20 19.14 -9.09 -20.77
CA LEU A 20 20.48 -9.23 -20.21
C LEU A 20 20.76 -10.72 -20.07
N THR A 21 21.40 -11.24 -21.11
CA THR A 21 22.12 -12.51 -21.14
C THR A 21 23.29 -12.45 -20.16
N GLY A 22 23.15 -13.12 -19.01
CA GLY A 22 24.23 -13.39 -18.06
C GLY A 22 24.40 -14.89 -17.91
N ASN A 23 25.23 -15.45 -18.77
CA ASN A 23 25.57 -16.86 -18.89
C ASN A 23 26.41 -17.29 -17.66
N LEU A 24 25.90 -18.16 -16.78
CA LEU A 24 26.76 -18.87 -15.83
C LEU A 24 26.38 -20.35 -15.76
N GLN A 25 27.42 -21.13 -16.01
CA GLN A 25 27.40 -22.52 -16.43
C GLN A 25 27.05 -23.47 -15.27
N PHE A 26 26.26 -24.47 -15.63
CA PHE A 26 26.00 -25.68 -14.87
C PHE A 26 27.30 -26.48 -14.71
N ALA A 27 27.91 -26.47 -13.53
CA ALA A 27 29.02 -27.37 -13.21
C ALA A 27 28.45 -28.69 -12.68
N ARG A 28 28.25 -29.64 -13.60
CA ARG A 28 27.99 -31.06 -13.34
C ARG A 28 29.33 -31.76 -13.18
N THR A 29 29.69 -32.23 -11.98
CA THR A 29 30.86 -33.08 -11.79
C THR A 29 30.42 -34.51 -11.50
N HIS A 30 30.69 -35.38 -12.47
CA HIS A 30 30.67 -36.83 -12.33
C HIS A 30 32.12 -37.34 -12.20
N THR A 31 32.27 -38.36 -11.33
CA THR A 31 33.24 -39.47 -11.33
C THR A 31 34.73 -39.19 -11.03
N LEU A 32 35.30 -39.92 -10.05
CA LEU A 32 36.13 -41.13 -10.27
C LEU A 32 36.78 -41.65 -8.95
N SER A 33 36.84 -42.97 -8.83
CA SER A 33 37.45 -43.79 -7.78
C SER A 33 38.94 -44.12 -8.08
N PRO A 34 39.70 -44.75 -7.15
CA PRO A 34 41.12 -44.45 -6.92
C PRO A 34 42.12 -45.46 -7.53
N LEU A 35 43.38 -45.05 -7.68
CA LEU A 35 44.53 -45.94 -7.84
C LEU A 35 45.68 -45.60 -6.87
N LYS A 36 46.30 -46.67 -6.39
CA LYS A 36 47.38 -46.78 -5.39
C LYS A 36 48.73 -46.29 -5.93
N GLY A 37 49.57 -45.76 -5.04
CA GLY A 37 51.01 -45.60 -5.26
C GLY A 37 51.74 -45.13 -4.01
N SER A 38 52.65 -45.97 -3.50
CA SER A 38 53.40 -45.84 -2.25
C SER A 38 54.58 -44.88 -2.33
N GLY A 39 54.79 -44.07 -1.29
CA GLY A 39 56.01 -43.28 -1.11
C GLY A 39 56.10 -42.68 0.30
N ARG A 40 57.14 -43.06 1.04
CA ARG A 40 57.38 -42.88 2.47
C ARG A 40 58.10 -41.55 2.74
N SER A 41 57.63 -40.67 3.63
CA SER A 41 58.47 -39.94 4.61
C SER A 41 57.69 -38.93 5.50
N ARG A 42 57.94 -39.07 6.80
CA ARG A 42 57.97 -38.08 7.90
C ARG A 42 56.69 -37.35 8.36
N ARG A 43 56.42 -37.63 9.65
CA ARG A 43 55.45 -37.05 10.58
C ARG A 43 55.53 -35.52 10.63
N ASN A 44 54.36 -34.87 10.60
CA ASN A 44 54.04 -33.80 11.53
C ASN A 44 52.56 -33.90 11.88
N THR A 45 52.29 -34.13 13.16
CA THR A 45 50.96 -34.19 13.77
C THR A 45 50.41 -32.77 13.89
N LEU A 46 49.47 -32.39 13.01
CA LEU A 46 48.58 -31.27 13.25
C LEU A 46 47.13 -31.78 13.16
N ARG A 47 46.48 -31.77 14.33
CA ARG A 47 45.10 -32.20 14.57
C ARG A 47 44.14 -31.27 13.82
N GLY A 48 43.91 -31.54 12.54
CA GLY A 48 42.90 -30.85 11.73
C GLY A 48 41.51 -31.15 12.27
N ARG A 49 40.89 -30.17 12.94
CA ARG A 49 39.47 -30.22 13.28
C ARG A 49 38.67 -30.24 11.98
N THR A 50 38.00 -31.34 11.68
CA THR A 50 36.94 -31.38 10.68
C THR A 50 35.86 -30.39 11.09
N LEU A 51 35.76 -29.27 10.38
CA LEU A 51 34.65 -28.33 10.53
C LEU A 51 33.47 -28.88 9.75
N THR A 52 32.49 -29.44 10.45
CA THR A 52 31.17 -29.73 9.90
C THR A 52 30.49 -28.41 9.60
N VAL A 53 30.38 -28.06 8.32
CA VAL A 53 29.52 -26.95 7.88
C VAL A 53 28.09 -27.48 7.97
N SER A 54 27.43 -27.20 9.09
CA SER A 54 25.97 -27.27 9.13
C SER A 54 25.46 -26.19 8.21
N ALA A 55 24.97 -26.59 7.03
CA ALA A 55 24.10 -25.72 6.25
C ALA A 55 22.85 -25.49 7.09
N SER A 56 22.83 -24.41 7.86
CA SER A 56 21.60 -23.81 8.30
C SER A 56 20.88 -23.41 7.03
N SER A 57 20.07 -24.30 6.47
CA SER A 57 18.93 -23.88 5.68
C SER A 57 18.13 -23.01 6.64
N ALA A 58 18.41 -21.71 6.60
CA ALA A 58 17.42 -20.72 6.94
C ALA A 58 16.28 -20.98 5.95
N ALA A 59 15.43 -21.94 6.30
CA ALA A 59 14.03 -21.86 5.95
C ALA A 59 13.64 -20.50 6.52
N ALA A 60 13.70 -19.48 5.67
CA ALA A 60 13.00 -18.24 5.92
C ALA A 60 11.56 -18.68 6.06
N VAL A 61 11.14 -18.91 7.29
CA VAL A 61 9.73 -19.05 7.63
C VAL A 61 9.19 -17.65 7.39
N SER A 62 8.85 -17.36 6.13
CA SER A 62 8.13 -16.15 5.79
C SER A 62 6.75 -16.36 6.38
N GLU A 63 6.54 -15.88 7.59
CA GLU A 63 5.19 -15.70 8.12
C GLU A 63 4.33 -15.10 6.99
N PRO A 64 3.17 -15.70 6.68
CA PRO A 64 2.35 -15.29 5.55
C PRO A 64 2.00 -13.81 5.69
N LEU A 65 2.05 -13.08 4.56
CA LEU A 65 1.66 -11.69 4.55
C LEU A 65 0.18 -11.58 4.89
N GLU A 66 -0.18 -10.68 5.80
CA GLU A 66 -1.58 -10.42 6.09
C GLU A 66 -2.15 -9.36 5.14
N VAL A 67 -3.24 -9.70 4.45
CA VAL A 67 -3.87 -8.83 3.44
C VAL A 67 -5.30 -8.52 3.85
N CYS A 68 -5.55 -7.25 4.19
CA CYS A 68 -6.88 -6.74 4.50
C CYS A 68 -7.66 -6.46 3.21
N VAL A 69 -8.80 -7.13 3.04
CA VAL A 69 -9.67 -6.98 1.86
C VAL A 69 -11.12 -6.71 2.27
N LYS A 70 -11.86 -6.04 1.39
CA LYS A 70 -13.28 -5.75 1.62
C LYS A 70 -14.06 -7.05 1.82
N ALA A 71 -14.86 -7.13 2.89
CA ALA A 71 -15.81 -8.21 3.11
C ALA A 71 -17.04 -8.06 2.20
N SER A 72 -17.66 -9.18 1.82
CA SER A 72 -18.93 -9.19 1.09
C SER A 72 -20.06 -8.67 1.95
N ILE A 73 -20.88 -7.79 1.37
CA ILE A 73 -22.09 -7.25 1.99
C ILE A 73 -23.25 -8.25 1.95
N THR A 74 -23.26 -9.18 1.00
CA THR A 74 -24.35 -10.13 0.78
C THR A 74 -24.08 -11.50 1.38
N THR A 75 -22.81 -11.83 1.63
CA THR A 75 -22.40 -13.19 2.04
C THR A 75 -21.33 -13.11 3.12
N PRO A 76 -21.66 -13.44 4.39
CA PRO A 76 -20.68 -13.42 5.48
C PRO A 76 -19.44 -14.26 5.16
N ASN A 77 -18.28 -13.81 5.62
CA ASN A 77 -16.99 -14.51 5.47
C ASN A 77 -16.56 -14.75 4.00
N LYS A 78 -17.01 -13.91 3.06
CA LYS A 78 -16.57 -13.94 1.66
C LYS A 78 -15.95 -12.61 1.22
N LEU A 79 -15.19 -12.67 0.12
CA LEU A 79 -14.61 -11.49 -0.53
C LEU A 79 -15.70 -10.56 -1.07
N GLY A 80 -15.55 -9.27 -0.82
CA GLY A 80 -16.41 -8.22 -1.34
C GLY A 80 -16.00 -7.73 -2.73
N ASP A 81 -16.81 -6.81 -3.25
CA ASP A 81 -16.77 -6.25 -4.60
C ASP A 81 -15.71 -5.12 -4.77
N CYS A 82 -14.49 -5.32 -4.26
CA CYS A 82 -13.42 -4.32 -4.39
C CYS A 82 -12.42 -4.69 -5.50
N PRO A 83 -12.46 -4.02 -6.68
CA PRO A 83 -11.52 -4.31 -7.76
C PRO A 83 -10.06 -4.03 -7.36
N PHE A 84 -9.82 -3.10 -6.42
CA PHE A 84 -8.48 -2.82 -5.90
C PHE A 84 -7.93 -3.97 -5.05
N SER A 85 -8.74 -4.52 -4.15
CA SER A 85 -8.37 -5.70 -3.36
C SER A 85 -8.16 -6.91 -4.26
N GLN A 86 -9.05 -7.12 -5.24
CA GLN A 86 -8.91 -8.21 -6.20
C GLN A 86 -7.59 -8.13 -6.98
N ARG A 87 -7.17 -6.94 -7.40
CA ARG A 87 -5.87 -6.76 -8.10
C ARG A 87 -4.68 -7.16 -7.22
N VAL A 88 -4.72 -6.82 -5.93
CA VAL A 88 -3.67 -7.22 -4.97
C VAL A 88 -3.65 -8.74 -4.81
N LEU A 89 -4.81 -9.36 -4.57
CA LEU A 89 -4.92 -10.82 -4.43
C LEU A 89 -4.45 -11.55 -5.68
N LEU A 90 -4.87 -11.09 -6.88
CA LEU A 90 -4.45 -11.67 -8.15
C LEU A 90 -2.92 -11.64 -8.31
N THR A 91 -2.28 -10.56 -7.87
CA THR A 91 -0.81 -10.43 -7.94
C THR A 91 -0.12 -11.39 -6.98
N LEU A 92 -0.68 -11.62 -5.78
CA LEU A 92 -0.12 -12.54 -4.80
C LEU A 92 -0.23 -13.99 -5.26
N GLU A 93 -1.38 -14.37 -5.82
CA GLU A 93 -1.62 -15.69 -6.42
C GLU A 93 -0.67 -15.96 -7.59
N GLU A 94 -0.56 -15.02 -8.55
CA GLU A 94 0.31 -15.17 -9.72
C GLU A 94 1.80 -15.27 -9.33
N LYS A 95 2.20 -14.62 -8.24
CA LYS A 95 3.57 -14.68 -7.72
C LYS A 95 3.82 -15.82 -6.73
N HIS A 96 2.80 -16.62 -6.43
CA HIS A 96 2.87 -17.72 -5.47
C HIS A 96 3.43 -17.30 -4.10
N LEU A 97 3.03 -16.12 -3.62
CA LEU A 97 3.45 -15.61 -2.31
C LEU A 97 2.49 -16.10 -1.21
N PRO A 98 2.98 -16.58 -0.06
CA PRO A 98 2.11 -16.98 1.04
C PRO A 98 1.45 -15.75 1.68
N TYR A 99 0.13 -15.81 1.87
CA TYR A 99 -0.64 -14.73 2.49
C TYR A 99 -1.89 -15.24 3.21
N ASP A 100 -2.35 -14.48 4.20
CA ASP A 100 -3.60 -14.67 4.92
C ASP A 100 -4.58 -13.52 4.63
N ILE A 101 -5.85 -13.85 4.44
CA ILE A 101 -6.89 -12.86 4.16
C ILE A 101 -7.57 -12.42 5.46
N LYS A 102 -7.53 -11.10 5.74
CA LYS A 102 -8.40 -10.47 6.73
C LYS A 102 -9.54 -9.72 6.06
N LEU A 103 -10.77 -10.17 6.32
CA LEU A 103 -11.97 -9.52 5.81
C LEU A 103 -12.32 -8.30 6.67
N VAL A 104 -12.37 -7.14 6.05
CA VAL A 104 -12.76 -5.88 6.69
C VAL A 104 -14.22 -5.58 6.35
N ASP A 105 -15.06 -5.57 7.39
CA ASP A 105 -16.46 -5.17 7.30
C ASP A 105 -16.57 -3.64 7.24
N PHE A 106 -16.97 -3.12 6.08
CA PHE A 106 -17.19 -1.69 5.88
C PHE A 106 -18.64 -1.26 6.13
N ALA A 107 -19.57 -2.20 6.40
CA ALA A 107 -20.95 -1.85 6.75
C ALA A 107 -21.04 -1.22 8.15
N LYS A 108 -20.10 -1.57 9.03
CA LYS A 108 -19.95 -0.98 10.38
C LYS A 108 -18.99 0.20 10.42
N LYS A 109 -18.75 0.86 9.29
CA LYS A 109 -17.87 2.01 9.24
C LYS A 109 -18.53 3.16 10.02
N PRO A 110 -17.82 3.82 10.96
CA PRO A 110 -18.33 5.08 11.48
C PRO A 110 -18.49 6.06 10.32
N GLU A 111 -19.67 6.66 10.20
CA GLU A 111 -19.96 7.62 9.11
C GLU A 111 -19.07 8.86 9.17
N CYS A 112 -18.43 9.10 10.33
CA CYS A 112 -17.52 10.22 10.55
C CYS A 112 -16.38 10.23 9.52
N GLY A 113 -16.14 11.40 8.93
CA GLY A 113 -15.09 11.60 7.94
C GLY A 113 -15.30 10.92 6.59
N SER A 114 -16.41 10.21 6.36
CA SER A 114 -16.67 9.52 5.09
C SER A 114 -16.81 10.47 3.89
N LYS A 115 -17.36 11.68 4.14
CA LYS A 115 -17.60 12.72 3.14
C LYS A 115 -16.45 13.71 2.98
N ILE A 116 -15.46 13.71 3.88
CA ILE A 116 -14.30 14.62 3.82
C ILE A 116 -13.65 14.59 2.44
N PHE A 117 -13.45 13.41 1.87
CA PHE A 117 -12.79 13.32 0.56
C PHE A 117 -13.64 13.94 -0.55
N SER A 118 -14.95 13.68 -0.60
CA SER A 118 -15.83 14.26 -1.61
C SER A 118 -15.95 15.78 -1.48
N THR A 119 -16.07 16.32 -0.26
CA THR A 119 -16.13 17.77 -0.03
C THR A 119 -14.80 18.44 -0.34
N PHE A 120 -13.68 17.80 0.02
CA PHE A 120 -12.34 18.21 -0.40
C PHE A 120 -12.22 18.31 -1.93
N ILE A 121 -12.68 17.30 -2.69
CA ILE A 121 -12.61 17.37 -4.16
C ILE A 121 -13.47 18.51 -4.69
N GLY A 122 -14.66 18.70 -4.12
CA GLY A 122 -15.53 19.82 -4.45
C GLY A 122 -14.82 21.17 -4.26
N PHE A 123 -14.25 21.39 -3.08
CA PHE A 123 -13.54 22.63 -2.77
C PHE A 123 -12.28 22.83 -3.61
N LEU A 124 -11.48 21.78 -3.80
CA LEU A 124 -10.26 21.83 -4.60
C LEU A 124 -10.55 22.26 -6.05
N LYS A 125 -11.65 21.77 -6.63
CA LYS A 125 -12.06 22.08 -8.01
C LYS A 125 -12.81 23.40 -8.15
N SER A 126 -13.38 23.91 -7.07
CA SER A 126 -14.13 25.17 -7.07
C SER A 126 -13.30 26.33 -7.62
N LYS A 127 -13.95 27.19 -8.42
CA LYS A 127 -13.38 28.44 -8.94
C LYS A 127 -13.93 29.67 -8.23
N ASP A 128 -15.10 29.55 -7.61
CA ASP A 128 -15.77 30.62 -6.89
C ASP A 128 -15.50 30.48 -5.39
N PRO A 129 -14.81 31.43 -4.74
CA PRO A 129 -14.57 31.37 -3.31
C PRO A 129 -15.84 31.40 -2.46
N ASN A 130 -17.00 31.77 -3.03
CA ASN A 130 -18.27 31.90 -2.29
C ASN A 130 -19.31 30.82 -2.63
N ASP A 131 -18.92 29.73 -3.30
CA ASP A 131 -19.85 28.64 -3.66
C ASP A 131 -20.20 27.70 -2.50
N GLY A 132 -19.70 27.97 -1.29
CA GLY A 132 -19.96 27.20 -0.08
C GLY A 132 -19.19 25.87 0.00
N THR A 133 -18.33 25.55 -0.96
CA THR A 133 -17.58 24.28 -0.94
C THR A 133 -16.54 24.23 0.18
N GLU A 134 -15.92 25.36 0.53
CA GLU A 134 -15.03 25.48 1.69
C GLU A 134 -15.80 25.21 3.00
N GLU A 135 -16.96 25.83 3.16
CA GLU A 135 -17.82 25.66 4.34
C GLU A 135 -18.26 24.20 4.47
N ALA A 136 -18.62 23.54 3.37
CA ALA A 136 -18.96 22.12 3.37
C ALA A 136 -17.78 21.24 3.84
N LEU A 137 -16.55 21.55 3.42
CA LEU A 137 -15.36 20.85 3.91
C LEU A 137 -15.13 21.12 5.40
N LEU A 138 -15.25 22.36 5.85
CA LEU A 138 -15.09 22.74 7.24
C LEU A 138 -16.12 22.06 8.15
N ASN A 139 -17.37 21.95 7.71
CA ASN A 139 -18.43 21.26 8.45
C ASN A 139 -18.09 19.77 8.64
N GLU A 140 -17.61 19.09 7.59
CA GLU A 140 -17.20 17.68 7.68
C GLU A 140 -15.96 17.48 8.56
N LEU A 141 -14.97 18.38 8.47
CA LEU A 141 -13.78 18.34 9.34
C LEU A 141 -14.14 18.67 10.80
N THR A 142 -15.11 19.55 11.04
CA THR A 142 -15.61 19.88 12.38
C THR A 142 -16.32 18.68 12.99
N ALA A 143 -17.24 18.05 12.26
CA ALA A 143 -17.90 16.83 12.72
C ALA A 143 -16.89 15.71 13.03
N PHE A 144 -15.84 15.57 12.22
CA PHE A 144 -14.78 14.61 12.47
C PHE A 144 -13.90 14.99 13.68
N ASN A 145 -13.59 16.26 13.87
CA ASN A 145 -12.88 16.78 15.03
C ASN A 145 -13.61 16.46 16.33
N ASP A 146 -14.92 16.73 16.37
CA ASP A 146 -15.76 16.50 17.54
C ASP A 146 -15.91 15.01 17.83
N TYR A 147 -16.01 14.19 16.77
CA TYR A 147 -15.99 12.73 16.91
C TYR A 147 -14.70 12.23 17.57
N LEU A 148 -13.53 12.69 17.11
CA LEU A 148 -12.23 12.29 17.68
C LEU A 148 -12.09 12.75 19.14
N LYS A 149 -12.59 13.94 19.46
CA LYS A 149 -12.62 14.45 20.84
C LYS A 149 -13.36 13.50 21.79
N GLU A 150 -14.47 12.92 21.36
CA GLU A 150 -15.31 12.06 22.19
C GLU A 150 -14.86 10.59 22.19
N ASN A 151 -14.34 10.08 21.06
CA ASN A 151 -14.13 8.65 20.86
C ASN A 151 -12.67 8.22 20.99
N GLY A 152 -11.72 9.15 20.89
CA GLY A 152 -10.30 8.89 21.05
C GLY A 152 -9.47 9.30 19.85
N PRO A 153 -8.15 9.12 19.93
CA PRO A 153 -7.22 9.70 18.96
C PRO A 153 -7.29 9.09 17.57
N PHE A 154 -8.00 7.97 17.36
CA PHE A 154 -8.21 7.32 16.07
C PHE A 154 -9.69 7.02 15.82
N VAL A 155 -10.03 6.65 14.59
CA VAL A 155 -11.42 6.45 14.16
C VAL A 155 -12.17 5.41 15.00
N ASN A 156 -11.50 4.34 15.44
CA ASN A 156 -12.09 3.33 16.33
C ASN A 156 -11.54 3.41 17.77
N GLY A 157 -11.13 4.60 18.19
CA GLY A 157 -10.71 4.91 19.55
C GLY A 157 -9.20 4.87 19.74
N LYS A 158 -8.68 3.92 20.54
CA LYS A 158 -7.30 3.96 21.03
C LYS A 158 -6.25 3.43 20.04
N GLN A 159 -6.66 2.59 19.11
CA GLN A 159 -5.75 1.91 18.19
C GLN A 159 -6.12 2.21 16.74
N ILE A 160 -5.11 2.21 15.89
CA ILE A 160 -5.25 2.37 14.45
C ILE A 160 -6.05 1.21 13.88
N SER A 161 -6.96 1.54 12.98
CA SER A 161 -7.86 0.61 12.33
C SER A 161 -7.77 0.73 10.81
N ALA A 162 -8.44 -0.18 10.11
CA ALA A 162 -8.57 -0.10 8.65
C ALA A 162 -9.23 1.22 8.19
N ALA A 163 -10.07 1.85 9.03
CA ALA A 163 -10.66 3.14 8.72
C ALA A 163 -9.60 4.24 8.66
N ASP A 164 -8.66 4.24 9.60
CA ASP A 164 -7.54 5.17 9.65
C ASP A 164 -6.60 4.98 8.45
N LEU A 165 -6.26 3.73 8.13
CA LEU A 165 -5.43 3.40 6.97
C LEU A 165 -6.09 3.77 5.63
N SER A 166 -7.43 3.85 5.59
CA SER A 166 -8.17 4.33 4.43
C SER A 166 -8.27 5.86 4.36
N LEU A 167 -8.34 6.53 5.52
CA LEU A 167 -8.53 7.98 5.62
C LEU A 167 -7.22 8.75 5.54
N GLY A 168 -6.14 8.23 6.13
CA GLY A 168 -4.82 8.86 6.16
C GLY A 168 -4.34 9.35 4.77
N PRO A 169 -4.28 8.48 3.75
CA PRO A 169 -3.84 8.89 2.41
C PRO A 169 -4.71 9.99 1.80
N LYS A 170 -6.02 10.00 2.10
CA LYS A 170 -6.95 11.03 1.60
C LYS A 170 -6.68 12.39 2.26
N LEU A 171 -6.42 12.39 3.57
CA LEU A 171 -6.06 13.62 4.31
C LEU A 171 -4.69 14.15 3.89
N TYR A 172 -3.74 13.27 3.56
CA TYR A 172 -2.44 13.69 3.03
C TYR A 172 -2.59 14.40 1.69
N HIS A 173 -3.37 13.83 0.77
CA HIS A 173 -3.68 14.48 -0.50
C HIS A 173 -4.40 15.82 -0.29
N LEU A 174 -5.31 15.90 0.68
CA LEU A 174 -5.99 17.14 1.05
C LEU A 174 -4.99 18.22 1.50
N GLU A 175 -4.09 17.92 2.44
CA GLU A 175 -3.13 18.89 2.98
C GLU A 175 -2.19 19.43 1.91
N ILE A 176 -1.61 18.54 1.08
CA ILE A 176 -0.68 18.94 0.02
C ILE A 176 -1.40 19.74 -1.09
N SER A 177 -2.53 19.24 -1.58
CA SER A 177 -3.19 19.87 -2.73
C SER A 177 -3.91 21.17 -2.38
N LEU A 178 -4.58 21.26 -1.24
CA LEU A 178 -5.20 22.52 -0.81
C LEU A 178 -4.16 23.57 -0.43
N GLY A 179 -3.04 23.14 0.19
CA GLY A 179 -1.91 24.03 0.45
C GLY A 179 -1.35 24.63 -0.84
N HIS A 180 -1.19 23.82 -1.89
CA HIS A 180 -0.66 24.28 -3.17
C HIS A 180 -1.66 25.11 -4.01
N TYR A 181 -2.87 24.61 -4.21
CA TYR A 181 -3.83 25.19 -5.18
C TYR A 181 -4.74 26.26 -4.60
N LYS A 182 -4.93 26.28 -3.27
CA LYS A 182 -5.85 27.19 -2.58
C LYS A 182 -5.17 28.02 -1.50
N ASN A 183 -3.87 27.79 -1.23
CA ASN A 183 -3.14 28.39 -0.12
C ASN A 183 -3.87 28.19 1.23
N TRP A 184 -4.51 27.01 1.36
CA TRP A 184 -5.41 26.67 2.46
C TRP A 184 -4.80 25.58 3.34
N SER A 185 -5.03 25.67 4.64
CA SER A 185 -4.60 24.69 5.62
C SER A 185 -5.70 24.42 6.63
N VAL A 186 -5.70 23.23 7.24
CA VAL A 186 -6.65 22.90 8.32
C VAL A 186 -6.58 23.97 9.43
N PRO A 187 -7.72 24.58 9.82
CA PRO A 187 -7.71 25.64 10.84
C PRO A 187 -7.24 25.17 12.21
N ASP A 188 -6.62 26.07 12.99
CA ASP A 188 -6.20 25.80 14.38
C ASP A 188 -7.37 25.51 15.33
N SER A 189 -8.59 25.89 14.95
CA SER A 189 -9.83 25.55 15.67
C SER A 189 -10.17 24.05 15.64
N LEU A 190 -9.47 23.24 14.83
CA LEU A 190 -9.67 21.80 14.71
C LEU A 190 -8.47 20.99 15.27
N PRO A 191 -8.16 21.10 16.57
CA PRO A 191 -6.94 20.56 17.16
C PRO A 191 -6.88 19.02 17.13
N TYR A 192 -8.02 18.32 17.21
CA TYR A 192 -8.05 16.86 17.21
C TYR A 192 -7.74 16.31 15.81
N VAL A 193 -8.25 16.97 14.76
CA VAL A 193 -7.90 16.63 13.37
C VAL A 193 -6.42 16.88 13.11
N LYS A 194 -5.86 18.00 13.58
CA LYS A 194 -4.41 18.27 13.44
C LYS A 194 -3.55 17.25 14.16
N SER A 195 -3.93 16.88 15.39
CA SER A 195 -3.24 15.85 16.16
C SER A 195 -3.32 14.49 15.46
N TYR A 196 -4.50 14.15 14.92
CA TYR A 196 -4.76 12.96 14.14
C TYR A 196 -3.85 12.87 12.91
N THR A 197 -3.86 13.89 12.04
CA THR A 197 -3.06 13.90 10.80
C THR A 197 -1.59 13.84 11.11
N LYS A 198 -1.11 14.64 12.08
CA LYS A 198 0.28 14.61 12.53
C LYS A 198 0.70 13.21 12.98
N THR A 199 -0.15 12.54 13.76
CA THR A 199 0.15 11.19 14.27
C THR A 199 0.20 10.18 13.13
N ILE A 200 -0.81 10.17 12.25
CA ILE A 200 -0.88 9.23 11.11
C ILE A 200 0.30 9.44 10.15
N PHE A 201 0.63 10.69 9.81
CA PHE A 201 1.70 11.00 8.87
C PHE A 201 3.10 10.73 9.44
N SER A 202 3.23 10.66 10.77
CA SER A 202 4.48 10.31 11.44
C SER A 202 4.70 8.80 11.57
N MET A 203 3.73 7.97 11.19
CA MET A 203 3.88 6.51 11.26
C MET A 203 4.90 6.03 10.23
N ASP A 204 5.78 5.12 10.64
CA ASP A 204 6.74 4.47 9.72
C ASP A 204 6.08 3.89 8.47
N SER A 205 4.92 3.25 8.61
CA SER A 205 4.19 2.67 7.48
C SER A 205 3.68 3.75 6.52
N PHE A 206 3.28 4.91 7.03
CA PHE A 206 2.84 6.04 6.22
C PHE A 206 4.03 6.70 5.52
N VAL A 207 5.09 7.02 6.26
CA VAL A 207 6.32 7.63 5.71
C VAL A 207 6.93 6.78 4.60
N LYS A 208 6.92 5.45 4.74
CA LYS A 208 7.45 4.51 3.72
C LYS A 208 6.57 4.38 2.47
N THR A 209 5.30 4.81 2.52
CA THR A 209 4.32 4.56 1.45
C THR A 209 3.69 5.83 0.87
N GLN A 210 3.88 6.99 1.51
CA GLN A 210 3.38 8.27 1.01
C GLN A 210 4.06 8.64 -0.31
N ALA A 211 3.27 9.22 -1.22
CA ALA A 211 3.80 9.81 -2.44
C ALA A 211 4.62 11.07 -2.12
N LEU A 212 5.51 11.46 -3.04
CA LEU A 212 6.17 12.75 -2.94
C LEU A 212 5.14 13.89 -3.09
N PRO A 213 5.29 15.02 -2.37
CA PRO A 213 4.37 16.15 -2.50
C PRO A 213 4.19 16.64 -3.94
N GLU A 214 5.26 16.63 -4.73
CA GLU A 214 5.27 17.07 -6.13
C GLU A 214 4.42 16.14 -7.00
N ASP A 215 4.52 14.83 -6.78
CA ASP A 215 3.71 13.83 -7.49
C ASP A 215 2.22 13.95 -7.13
N VAL A 216 1.90 14.28 -5.88
CA VAL A 216 0.52 14.56 -5.48
C VAL A 216 0.00 15.79 -6.22
N ILE A 217 0.77 16.89 -6.24
CA ILE A 217 0.40 18.13 -6.93
C ILE A 217 0.17 17.86 -8.42
N GLU A 218 1.10 17.20 -9.10
CA GLU A 218 0.98 16.86 -10.53
C GLU A 218 -0.20 15.91 -10.80
N GLY A 219 -0.43 14.93 -9.93
CA GLY A 219 -1.57 14.01 -10.04
C GLY A 219 -2.93 14.71 -9.96
N TRP A 220 -3.02 15.84 -9.25
CA TRP A 220 -4.22 16.68 -9.16
C TRP A 220 -4.32 17.72 -10.27
N ARG A 221 -3.20 18.16 -10.86
CA ARG A 221 -3.14 19.26 -11.84
C ARG A 221 -4.20 19.16 -12.95
N PRO A 222 -4.40 18.02 -13.65
CA PRO A 222 -5.39 17.94 -14.72
C PRO A 222 -6.83 18.10 -14.25
N LYS A 223 -7.13 17.80 -12.98
CA LYS A 223 -8.48 17.89 -12.40
C LYS A 223 -8.81 19.29 -11.90
N VAL A 224 -7.79 20.09 -11.60
CA VAL A 224 -7.93 21.46 -11.11
C VAL A 224 -7.81 22.47 -12.25
N MET A 225 -6.92 22.23 -13.21
CA MET A 225 -6.63 23.16 -14.32
C MET A 225 -7.34 22.82 -15.63
N GLY A 226 -7.91 21.62 -15.75
CA GLY A 226 -8.67 21.14 -16.91
C GLY A 226 -10.17 21.35 -16.79
#